data_AF-A0A2U8PDM0-F1
#
_entry.id   AF-A0A2U8PDM0-F1
#
_cell.length_a   1.000
_cell.length_b   1.000
_cell.length_c   1.000
_cell.angle_alpha   90.00
_cell.angle_beta   90.00
_cell.angle_gamma   90.00
#
_symmetry.space_group_name_H-M   'P 1'
#
loop_
_entity.id
_entity.type
_entity.pdbx_description
1 polymer ?
#
loop_
_entity_poly.entity_id
_entity_poly.type
_entity_poly.pdbx_seq_one_letter_code
_entity_poly.pdbx_strand_id
1 'polypeptide(L)' 'MLTRRRVKLTDPLEIRLAVEAERLRAEARSLPPGAARDEMLRKARQAETGSQMSEWLRSPGLQPPD' A
#
# COMPACT_ATOMS: atom_id res chain seq x y z
N MET A 1 29.12 -9.11 9.89
CA MET A 1 27.96 -8.20 10.11
C MET A 1 27.29 -7.98 8.78
N LEU A 2 25.99 -8.25 8.65
CA LEU A 2 25.24 -8.00 7.40
C LEU A 2 24.96 -6.51 7.27
N THR A 3 25.58 -5.85 6.29
CA THR A 3 25.37 -4.42 6.02
C THR A 3 23.95 -4.18 5.56
N ARG A 4 23.14 -3.47 6.35
CA ARG A 4 21.74 -3.17 6.01
C ARG A 4 21.70 -2.20 4.83
N ARG A 5 21.12 -2.63 3.70
CA ARG A 5 20.95 -1.77 2.51
C ARG A 5 19.96 -0.65 2.84
N ARG A 6 20.44 0.59 2.95
CA ARG A 6 19.58 1.77 3.11
C ARG A 6 19.06 2.18 1.74
N VAL A 7 17.79 1.90 1.48
CA VAL A 7 17.08 2.42 0.30
C VAL A 7 16.57 3.81 0.65
N LYS A 8 16.91 4.82 -0.16
CA LYS A 8 16.30 6.14 -0.06
C LYS A 8 14.93 6.08 -0.74
N LEU A 9 13.86 6.19 0.03
CA LEU A 9 12.54 6.47 -0.51
C LEU A 9 12.43 7.97 -0.72
N THR A 10 12.26 8.40 -1.98
CA THR A 10 12.02 9.80 -2.33
C THR A 10 10.57 10.20 -2.07
N ASP A 11 9.65 9.26 -2.30
CA ASP A 11 8.21 9.47 -2.14
C ASP A 11 7.69 8.94 -0.79
N PRO A 12 6.67 9.57 -0.19
CA PRO A 12 6.00 9.07 0.99
C PRO A 12 5.45 7.64 0.78
N LEU A 13 5.36 6.89 1.88
CA LEU A 13 4.92 5.48 1.83
C LEU A 13 3.50 5.37 1.26
N GLU A 14 2.60 6.28 1.66
CA GLU A 14 1.22 6.34 1.23
C GLU A 14 1.08 6.51 -0.29
N ILE A 15 1.89 7.39 -0.89
CA ILE A 15 1.88 7.62 -2.34
C ILE A 15 2.33 6.36 -3.09
N ARG A 16 3.39 5.70 -2.60
CA ARG A 16 3.91 4.49 -3.22
C ARG A 16 2.91 3.34 -3.15
N LEU A 17 2.20 3.21 -2.04
CA LEU A 17 1.16 2.20 -1.87
C LEU A 17 -0.06 2.47 -2.75
N ALA A 18 -0.47 3.74 -2.91
CA ALA A 18 -1.56 4.12 -3.81
C ALA A 18 -1.23 3.81 -5.28
N VAL A 19 -0.01 4.13 -5.72
CA VAL A 19 0.46 3.78 -7.08
C VAL A 19 0.49 2.26 -7.30
N GLU A 20 0.94 1.50 -6.29
CA GLU A 20 0.99 0.05 -6.38
C GLU A 20 -0.41 -0.58 -6.41
N ALA A 21 -1.36 -0.05 -5.65
CA ALA A 21 -2.75 -0.50 -5.70
C ALA A 21 -3.36 -0.38 -7.10
N GLU A 22 -3.13 0.75 -7.79
CA GLU A 22 -3.60 0.97 -9.15
C GLU A 22 -2.95 0.02 -10.15
N ARG A 23 -1.65 -0.26 -10.02
CA ARG A 23 -0.94 -1.26 -10.84
C ARG A 23 -1.52 -2.65 -10.65
N LEU A 24 -1.72 -3.09 -9.41
CA LEU A 24 -2.28 -4.39 -9.09
C LEU A 24 -3.71 -4.55 -9.60
N ARG A 25 -4.51 -3.48 -9.61
CA ARG A 25 -5.83 -3.48 -10.25
C ARG A 25 -5.75 -3.61 -11.76
N ALA A 26 -4.85 -2.87 -12.41
CA ALA A 26 -4.65 -2.95 -13.84
C ALA A 26 -4.23 -4.38 -14.25
N GLU A 27 -3.32 -4.99 -13.50
CA GLU A 27 -2.92 -6.39 -13.69
C GLU A 27 -4.10 -7.34 -13.47
N ALA A 28 -4.86 -7.19 -12.38
CA ALA A 28 -6.05 -8.00 -12.11
C ALA A 28 -7.11 -7.91 -13.22
N ARG A 29 -7.25 -6.76 -13.89
CA ARG A 29 -8.17 -6.58 -15.04
C ARG A 29 -7.73 -7.36 -16.27
N SER A 30 -6.42 -7.59 -16.44
CA SER A 30 -5.88 -8.38 -17.55
C SER A 30 -6.00 -9.89 -17.34
N LEU A 31 -6.24 -10.33 -16.10
CA LEU A 31 -6.34 -11.74 -15.75
C LEU A 31 -7.78 -12.27 -15.90
N PRO A 32 -7.94 -13.54 -16.33
CA PRO A 32 -9.25 -14.19 -16.30
C PRO A 32 -9.74 -14.35 -14.85
N PRO A 33 -11.06 -14.51 -14.63
CA PRO A 33 -11.59 -14.85 -13.33
C PRO A 33 -10.93 -16.12 -12.75
N GLY A 34 -10.49 -16.05 -11.49
CA GLY A 34 -9.84 -17.15 -10.80
C GLY A 34 -8.87 -16.68 -9.72
N ALA A 35 -8.23 -17.65 -9.06
CA ALA A 35 -7.40 -17.40 -7.88
C ALA A 35 -6.28 -16.37 -8.09
N ALA A 36 -5.67 -16.35 -9.29
CA ALA A 36 -4.61 -15.38 -9.61
C ALA A 36 -5.14 -13.93 -9.63
N ARG A 37 -6.31 -13.70 -10.24
CA ARG A 37 -6.97 -12.40 -10.23
C ARG A 37 -7.37 -11.99 -8.82
N ASP A 38 -7.92 -12.92 -8.03
CA ASP A 38 -8.35 -12.65 -6.67
C ASP A 38 -7.17 -12.30 -5.75
N GLU A 39 -6.02 -12.95 -5.94
CA GLU A 39 -4.78 -12.62 -5.26
C GLU A 39 -4.33 -11.19 -5.57
N MET A 40 -4.31 -10.79 -6.84
CA MET A 40 -3.94 -9.43 -7.24
C MET A 40 -4.91 -8.40 -6.66
N LEU A 41 -6.22 -8.68 -6.68
CA LEU A 41 -7.22 -7.80 -6.06
C LEU A 41 -7.05 -7.72 -4.53
N ARG A 42 -6.66 -8.82 -3.87
CA ARG A 42 -6.41 -8.81 -2.43
C ARG A 42 -5.21 -7.93 -2.09
N LYS A 43 -4.13 -8.05 -2.85
CA LYS A 43 -2.93 -7.21 -2.69
C LYS A 43 -3.24 -5.74 -2.97
N ALA A 44 -4.03 -5.45 -4.02
CA ALA A 44 -4.46 -4.10 -4.33
C ALA A 44 -5.20 -3.47 -3.13
N ARG A 45 -6.17 -4.18 -2.55
CA ARG A 45 -6.91 -3.72 -1.36
C ARG A 45 -5.98 -3.45 -0.17
N GLN A 46 -5.01 -4.34 0.09
CA GLN A 46 -4.05 -4.14 1.17
C GLN A 46 -3.21 -2.87 0.97
N ALA A 47 -2.76 -2.62 -0.26
CA ALA A 47 -2.00 -1.43 -0.59
C ALA A 47 -2.85 -0.15 -0.43
N GLU A 48 -4.12 -0.17 -0.83
CA GLU A 48 -5.03 0.96 -0.60
C GLU A 48 -5.24 1.23 0.88
N THR A 49 -5.56 0.20 1.68
CA THR A 49 -5.73 0.36 3.12
C THR A 49 -4.44 0.92 3.73
N GLY A 50 -3.28 0.38 3.37
CA GLY A 50 -1.99 0.89 3.86
C GLY A 50 -1.73 2.34 3.45
N SER A 51 -2.19 2.78 2.27
CA SER A 51 -2.07 4.18 1.86
C SER A 51 -2.91 5.11 2.73
N GLN A 52 -4.11 4.69 3.12
CA GLN A 52 -5.05 5.46 3.96
C GLN A 52 -4.70 5.42 5.45
N MET A 53 -4.05 4.36 5.93
CA MET A 53 -3.66 4.22 7.34
C MET A 53 -2.84 5.41 7.86
N SER A 54 -2.03 6.03 7.00
CA SER A 54 -1.22 7.19 7.37
C SER A 54 -2.10 8.39 7.75
N GLU A 55 -3.25 8.57 7.11
CA GLU A 55 -4.22 9.62 7.46
C GLU A 55 -4.90 9.31 8.80
N TRP A 56 -5.28 8.05 9.05
CA TRP A 56 -5.87 7.65 10.32
C TRP A 56 -4.92 7.88 11.48
N LEU A 57 -3.65 7.49 11.35
CA LEU A 57 -2.63 7.67 12.39
C LEU A 57 -2.32 9.15 12.69
N ARG A 58 -2.60 10.06 11.75
CA ARG A 58 -2.44 11.51 11.90
C ARG A 58 -3.71 12.19 12.43
N SER A 59 -4.80 11.46 12.64
CA SER A 59 -6.06 12.03 13.13
C SER A 59 -5.92 12.52 14.58
N PRO A 60 -6.33 13.76 14.91
CA PRO A 60 -6.18 14.34 16.25
C PRO A 60 -6.84 13.52 17.35
N GLY A 61 -7.94 12.82 17.04
CA GLY A 61 -8.65 11.98 18.02
C GLY A 61 -7.93 10.69 18.42
N LEU A 62 -6.82 10.34 17.74
CA LEU A 62 -5.98 9.18 18.05
C LEU A 62 -4.61 9.58 18.62
N GLN A 63 -4.30 10.88 18.69
CA GLN A 63 -3.10 11.37 19.34
C GLN A 63 -3.38 11.60 20.83
N PRO A 64 -2.47 11.18 21.73
CA PRO A 64 -2.60 11.52 23.14
C PRO A 64 -2.54 13.06 23.30
N PRO A 65 -3.35 13.64 24.21
CA PRO A 65 -3.25 15.06 24.51
C PRO A 65 -1.88 15.39 25.14
N ASP A 66 -1.35 16.57 24.84
CA ASP A 66 -0.10 17.12 25.39
C ASP A 66 -0.16 17.32 26.91
#